data_AF-A0A2T3XWV7-F1
#
_entry.id   AF-A0A2T3XWV7-F1
#
_cell.length_a   1.000
_cell.length_b   1.000
_cell.length_c   1.000
_cell.angle_alpha   90.00
_cell.angle_beta   90.00
_cell.angle_gamma   90.00
#
_symmetry.space_group_name_H-M   'P 1'
#
loop_
_entity.id
_entity.type
_entity.pdbx_description
1 polymer ?
#
loop_
_entity_poly.entity_id
_entity_poly.type
_entity_poly.pdbx_seq_one_letter_code
_entity_poly.pdbx_strand_id
1 'polypeptide(L)'
;MNKRKLKRNTPEEEAAINRGIAADPDNPEWTAEEMARARPFSELVAQQKRMGRPPKESPKEQVSVRYDADIIAAFRATGEGWQTRMNNALRTYLEEHPLKAA
;
A
#
# COMPACT_ATOMS: atom_id res chain seq x y z
N MET A 1 7.20 29.28 -7.21
CA MET A 1 6.22 28.77 -6.22
C MET A 1 4.82 28.90 -6.80
N ASN A 2 4.23 27.80 -7.28
CA ASN A 2 2.89 27.83 -7.86
C ASN A 2 1.85 27.65 -6.75
N LYS A 3 1.17 28.74 -6.35
CA LYS A 3 0.10 28.68 -5.34
C LYS A 3 -1.14 28.09 -6.00
N ARG A 4 -1.43 26.80 -5.76
CA ARG A 4 -2.72 26.21 -6.14
C ARG A 4 -3.83 27.00 -5.43
N LYS A 5 -4.71 27.64 -6.20
CA LYS A 5 -5.89 28.35 -5.65
C LYS A 5 -6.84 27.31 -5.07
N LEU A 6 -7.15 27.42 -3.78
CA LEU A 6 -8.14 26.59 -3.12
C LEU A 6 -9.53 26.98 -3.63
N LYS A 7 -10.22 26.07 -4.33
CA LYS A 7 -11.63 26.26 -4.69
C LYS A 7 -12.47 25.97 -3.45
N ARG A 8 -13.16 26.98 -2.92
CA ARG A 8 -14.14 26.83 -1.84
C ARG A 8 -15.52 26.54 -2.43
N ASN A 9 -16.35 25.85 -1.65
CA ASN A 9 -17.73 25.61 -2.01
C ASN A 9 -18.50 26.93 -2.04
N THR A 10 -19.51 26.99 -2.90
CA THR A 10 -20.52 28.04 -2.87
C THR A 10 -21.51 27.80 -1.72
N PRO A 11 -22.23 28.83 -1.25
CA PRO A 11 -23.24 28.66 -0.21
C PRO A 11 -24.34 27.66 -0.58
N GLU A 12 -24.68 27.55 -1.86
CA GLU A 12 -25.67 26.58 -2.36
C GLU A 12 -25.15 25.14 -2.26
N GLU A 13 -23.87 24.92 -2.62
CA GLU A 13 -23.21 23.63 -2.48
C GLU A 13 -23.07 23.23 -1.00
N GLU A 14 -22.72 24.17 -0.11
CA GLU A 14 -22.69 23.91 1.34
C GLU A 14 -24.07 23.56 1.90
N ALA A 15 -25.12 24.29 1.49
CA ALA A 15 -26.48 23.99 1.91
C ALA A 15 -26.95 22.61 1.43
N ALA A 16 -26.55 22.19 0.22
CA ALA A 16 -26.84 20.86 -0.30
C ALA A 16 -26.13 19.75 0.48
N ILE A 17 -24.86 19.97 0.84
CA ILE A 17 -24.08 19.05 1.68
C ILE A 17 -24.71 18.89 3.05
N ASN A 18 -25.05 20.00 3.73
CA ASN A 18 -25.65 19.96 5.06
C ASN A 18 -27.02 19.25 5.08
N ARG A 19 -27.83 19.41 4.02
CA ARG A 19 -29.08 18.64 3.89
C ARG A 19 -28.82 17.14 3.77
N GLY A 20 -27.79 16.74 3.04
CA GLY A 20 -27.40 15.34 2.90
C GLY A 20 -26.96 14.73 4.23
N ILE A 21 -26.15 15.47 5.00
CA ILE A 21 -25.70 15.08 6.33
C ILE A 21 -26.91 14.91 7.28
N ALA A 22 -27.82 15.89 7.32
CA ALA A 22 -28.99 15.84 8.19
C ALA A 22 -30.02 14.75 7.83
N ALA A 23 -29.98 14.25 6.59
CA ALA A 23 -30.90 13.23 6.11
C ALA A 23 -30.37 11.80 6.29
N ASP A 24 -29.13 11.60 6.76
CA ASP A 24 -28.52 10.30 6.97
C ASP A 24 -28.72 9.82 8.43
N PRO A 25 -29.67 8.89 8.69
CA PRO A 25 -29.92 8.39 10.04
C PRO A 25 -28.83 7.43 10.53
N ASP A 26 -28.04 6.84 9.64
CA ASP A 26 -27.00 5.85 10.00
C ASP A 26 -25.69 6.53 10.42
N ASN A 27 -25.51 7.80 10.07
CA ASN A 27 -24.33 8.59 10.41
C ASN A 27 -24.70 10.01 10.88
N PRO A 28 -25.35 10.14 12.05
CA PRO A 28 -25.74 11.44 12.60
C PRO A 28 -24.52 12.30 12.94
N GLU A 29 -24.71 13.62 12.94
CA GLU A 29 -23.69 14.54 13.41
C GLU A 29 -23.38 14.30 14.90
N TRP A 30 -22.10 14.31 15.24
CA TRP A 30 -21.66 14.09 16.60
C TRP A 30 -21.92 15.32 17.47
N THR A 31 -22.57 15.10 18.60
CA THR A 31 -22.73 16.12 19.62
C THR A 31 -21.42 16.36 20.39
N ALA A 32 -21.29 17.53 21.01
CA ALA A 32 -20.13 17.85 21.85
C ALA A 32 -19.96 16.85 23.02
N GLU A 33 -21.07 16.35 23.57
CA GLU A 33 -21.07 15.37 24.65
C GLU A 33 -20.62 13.97 24.19
N GLU A 34 -20.97 13.56 22.97
CA GLU A 34 -20.48 12.33 22.36
C GLU A 34 -18.98 12.44 22.04
N MET A 35 -18.55 13.58 21.51
CA MET A 35 -17.13 13.84 21.25
C MET A 35 -16.31 13.84 22.54
N ALA A 36 -16.83 14.39 23.64
CA ALA A 36 -16.17 14.37 24.94
C ALA A 36 -16.04 12.95 25.55
N ARG A 37 -16.95 12.03 25.17
CA ARG A 37 -16.91 10.62 25.58
C ARG A 37 -16.08 9.74 24.64
N ALA A 38 -15.60 10.29 23.51
CA ALA A 38 -14.81 9.54 22.55
C ALA A 38 -13.49 9.07 23.17
N ARG A 39 -13.09 7.83 22.86
CA ARG A 39 -11.80 7.28 23.29
C ARG A 39 -10.84 7.25 22.10
N PRO A 40 -9.53 7.50 22.33
CA PRO A 40 -8.52 7.34 21.30
C PRO A 40 -8.53 5.93 20.69
N PHE A 41 -8.37 5.84 19.37
CA PHE A 41 -8.33 4.56 18.66
C PHE A 41 -7.27 3.61 19.25
N SER A 42 -6.13 4.12 19.70
CA SER A 42 -5.07 3.33 20.35
C SER A 42 -5.55 2.55 21.58
N GLU A 43 -6.55 3.04 22.31
CA GLU A 43 -7.11 2.35 23.47
C GLU A 43 -8.03 1.18 23.10
N LEU A 44 -8.54 1.15 21.87
CA LEU A 44 -9.32 0.04 21.31
C LEU A 44 -8.42 -1.05 20.70
N VAL A 45 -7.18 -0.69 20.35
CA VAL A 45 -6.29 -1.43 19.44
C VAL A 45 -5.10 -2.04 20.18
N ALA A 46 -5.01 -1.88 21.50
CA ALA A 46 -3.92 -2.40 22.33
C ALA A 46 -3.68 -3.93 22.20
N GLN A 47 -4.61 -4.67 21.58
CA GLN A 47 -4.46 -6.10 21.24
C GLN A 47 -4.56 -6.42 19.74
N GLN A 48 -4.66 -5.43 18.86
CA GLN A 48 -4.86 -5.67 17.43
C GLN A 48 -3.52 -6.05 16.78
N LYS A 49 -3.38 -7.36 16.52
CA LYS A 49 -2.41 -7.96 15.61
C LYS A 49 -2.18 -7.02 14.42
N ARG A 50 -0.91 -6.77 14.08
CA ARG A 50 -0.50 -6.03 12.87
C ARG A 50 -1.43 -6.38 11.71
N MET A 51 -2.27 -5.44 11.30
CA MET A 51 -3.13 -5.62 10.14
C MET A 51 -2.22 -5.75 8.91
N GLY A 52 -2.30 -6.88 8.23
CA GLY A 52 -1.46 -7.18 7.07
C GLY A 52 -1.39 -8.67 6.76
N ARG A 53 -0.89 -9.01 5.56
CA ARG A 53 -0.59 -10.40 5.20
C ARG A 53 0.41 -10.97 6.23
N PRO A 54 0.18 -12.20 6.76
CA PRO A 54 1.14 -12.85 7.62
C PRO A 54 2.55 -12.84 7.00
N PRO A 55 3.61 -12.61 7.79
CA PRO A 55 4.97 -12.66 7.28
C PRO A 55 5.22 -14.04 6.66
N LYS A 56 5.88 -14.06 5.49
CA LYS A 56 6.32 -15.31 4.86
C LYS A 56 7.47 -15.89 5.69
N GLU A 57 7.50 -17.21 5.86
CA GLU A 57 8.59 -17.92 6.55
C GLU A 57 9.96 -17.68 5.89
N SER A 58 9.98 -17.62 4.55
CA SER A 58 11.17 -17.29 3.77
C SER A 58 10.85 -16.18 2.76
N PRO A 59 11.01 -14.90 3.13
CA PRO A 59 10.83 -13.79 2.20
C PRO A 59 11.98 -13.75 1.19
N LYS A 60 11.72 -13.17 0.02
CA LYS A 60 12.79 -12.85 -0.93
C LYS A 60 13.71 -11.80 -0.32
N GLU A 61 15.02 -12.00 -0.45
CA GLU A 61 15.99 -11.01 -0.02
C GLU A 61 16.14 -9.91 -1.07
N GLN A 62 16.05 -8.64 -0.65
CA GLN A 62 16.28 -7.50 -1.53
C GLN A 62 17.74 -7.09 -1.46
N VAL A 63 18.48 -7.39 -2.53
CA VAL A 63 19.89 -7.01 -2.71
C VAL A 63 20.04 -6.01 -3.85
N SER A 64 21.01 -5.10 -3.74
CA SER A 64 21.37 -4.18 -4.83
C SER A 64 22.50 -4.78 -5.66
N VAL A 65 22.17 -5.41 -6.77
CA VAL A 65 23.13 -6.06 -7.71
C VAL A 65 23.08 -5.34 -9.05
N ARG A 66 24.25 -5.23 -9.71
CA ARG A 66 24.33 -4.75 -11.10
C ARG A 66 24.34 -5.95 -12.04
N TYR A 67 23.50 -5.90 -13.06
CA TYR A 67 23.43 -6.87 -14.15
C TYR A 67 23.79 -6.17 -15.46
N ASP A 68 24.26 -6.94 -16.45
CA ASP A 68 24.46 -6.42 -17.79
C ASP A 68 23.14 -5.96 -18.42
N ALA A 69 23.21 -4.88 -19.19
CA ALA A 69 22.03 -4.19 -19.69
C ALA A 69 21.22 -5.02 -20.70
N ASP A 70 21.91 -5.83 -21.50
CA ASP A 70 21.33 -6.76 -22.48
C ASP A 70 20.53 -7.89 -21.80
N ILE A 71 21.04 -8.45 -20.71
CA ILE A 71 20.32 -9.46 -19.90
C ILE A 71 19.01 -8.87 -19.38
N ILE A 72 19.07 -7.68 -18.77
CA ILE A 72 17.87 -7.01 -18.25
C ILE A 72 16.89 -6.68 -19.38
N ALA A 73 17.38 -6.21 -20.53
CA ALA A 73 16.54 -5.91 -21.69
C ALA A 73 15.83 -7.17 -22.21
N ALA A 74 16.54 -8.29 -22.33
CA ALA A 74 15.99 -9.57 -22.77
C ALA A 74 14.86 -10.05 -21.86
N PHE A 75 15.06 -10.02 -20.53
CA PHE A 75 13.99 -10.39 -19.60
C PHE A 75 12.85 -9.38 -19.64
N ARG A 76 13.09 -8.06 -19.64
CA ARG A 76 12.02 -7.05 -19.71
C ARG A 76 11.14 -7.20 -20.94
N ALA A 77 11.71 -7.56 -22.09
CA ALA A 77 10.96 -7.80 -23.33
C ALA A 77 9.91 -8.92 -23.20
N THR A 78 10.06 -9.84 -22.24
CA THR A 78 9.08 -10.89 -21.96
C THR A 78 7.81 -10.38 -21.25
N GLY A 79 7.74 -9.10 -20.89
CA GLY A 79 6.54 -8.46 -20.32
C GLY A 79 6.36 -8.66 -18.82
N GLU A 80 5.10 -8.65 -18.36
CA GLU A 80 4.77 -8.78 -16.94
C GLU A 80 5.35 -10.07 -16.34
N GLY A 81 5.87 -9.98 -15.12
CA GLY A 81 6.50 -11.11 -14.43
C GLY A 81 7.94 -11.43 -14.85
N TRP A 82 8.60 -10.55 -15.62
CA TRP A 82 9.98 -10.79 -16.07
C TRP A 82 10.98 -11.00 -14.92
N GLN A 83 10.79 -10.31 -13.79
CA GLN A 83 11.62 -10.51 -12.60
C GLN A 83 11.45 -11.90 -11.99
N THR A 84 10.23 -12.45 -12.01
CA THR A 84 9.96 -13.83 -11.57
C THR A 84 10.61 -14.83 -12.51
N ARG A 85 10.54 -14.61 -13.83
CA ARG A 85 11.24 -15.45 -14.82
C ARG A 85 12.75 -15.41 -14.63
N MET A 86 13.33 -14.24 -14.42
CA MET A 86 14.76 -14.08 -14.14
C MET A 86 15.17 -14.84 -12.87
N ASN A 87 14.39 -14.72 -11.79
CA ASN A 87 14.63 -15.45 -10.56
C ASN A 87 14.55 -16.98 -10.75
N ASN A 88 13.59 -17.45 -11.55
CA ASN A 88 13.47 -18.88 -11.85
C ASN A 88 14.64 -19.38 -12.70
N ALA A 89 15.10 -18.60 -13.68
CA ALA A 89 16.30 -18.92 -14.46
C ALA A 89 17.54 -19.05 -13.57
N LEU A 90 17.72 -18.15 -12.59
CA LEU A 90 18.80 -18.26 -11.61
C LEU A 90 18.67 -19.53 -10.73
N ARG A 91 17.44 -19.90 -10.34
CA ARG A 91 17.20 -21.14 -9.60
C ARG A 91 17.57 -22.37 -10.44
N THR A 92 17.11 -22.45 -11.68
CA THR A 92 17.47 -23.53 -12.61
C THR A 92 18.98 -23.60 -12.82
N TYR A 93 19.65 -22.46 -12.99
CA TYR A 93 21.10 -22.41 -13.10
C TYR A 93 21.79 -23.04 -11.88
N LEU A 94 21.33 -22.77 -10.66
CA LEU A 94 21.89 -23.37 -9.44
C LEU A 94 21.62 -24.87 -9.30
N GLU A 95 20.48 -25.35 -9.80
CA GLU A 95 20.13 -26.77 -9.84
C GLU A 95 21.01 -27.55 -10.83
N GLU A 96 21.24 -26.96 -12.02
CA GLU A 96 22.08 -27.55 -13.08
C GLU A 96 23.57 -27.40 -12.80
N HIS A 97 23.98 -26.31 -12.13
CA HIS A 97 25.36 -25.95 -11.83
C HIS A 97 25.52 -25.69 -10.34
N PRO A 98 25.58 -26.76 -9.51
CA PRO A 98 25.79 -26.61 -8.09
C PRO A 98 27.08 -25.83 -7.81
N LEU A 99 26.94 -24.68 -7.15
CA LEU A 99 28.10 -23.90 -6.74
C LEU A 99 28.89 -24.72 -5.72
N LYS A 100 30.19 -24.89 -5.97
CA LYS A 100 31.07 -25.47 -4.96
C LYS A 100 31.19 -24.50 -3.80
N ALA A 101 30.97 -24.99 -2.59
CA ALA A 101 31.34 -24.24 -1.40
C ALA A 101 32.85 -23.98 -1.44
N ALA A 102 33.24 -22.74 -1.10
CA ALA A 102 34.64 -22.35 -0.95
C ALA A 102 35.27 -23.05 0.26
#